data_AF-A0A8C7K6Q3-F1
#
_entry.id   AF-A0A8C7K6Q3-F1
#
_cell.length_a   1.000
_cell.length_b   1.000
_cell.length_c   1.000
_cell.angle_alpha   90.00
_cell.angle_beta   90.00
_cell.angle_gamma   90.00
#
_symmetry.space_group_name_H-M   'P 1'
#
loop_
_entity.id
_entity.type
_entity.pdbx_description
1 polymer ?
#
loop_
_entity_poly.entity_id
_entity_poly.type
_entity_poly.pdbx_seq_one_letter_code
_entity_poly.pdbx_strand_id
1 'polypeptide(L)'
;SSLPASPGSKLSDWDSPPPHGLEAGSSLDPAPRSLSCNPPPPETWNPSRPKRQTNQLQYLLKVLLKTLWKHHFSWPFQAPVDAIKLGLPDYYQIIKVPMDMGTIKKRLENSYYWNAQECIQDFNTMFTNCYIYNKMPQEETEIAMVTKGRRAGQREAGMV
;
A
#
# COMPACT_ATOMS: atom_id res chain seq x y z
N SER A 1 -74.11 6.01 51.22
CA SER A 1 -73.05 7.02 51.07
C SER A 1 -71.86 6.32 50.40
N SER A 2 -71.87 6.23 49.07
CA SER A 2 -71.14 7.08 48.13
C SER A 2 -69.72 6.55 47.85
N LEU A 3 -69.50 5.95 46.67
CA LEU A 3 -68.18 5.82 46.03
C LEU A 3 -67.90 7.11 45.23
N PRO A 4 -66.64 7.51 44.99
CA PRO A 4 -65.82 7.07 43.82
C PRO A 4 -64.29 7.04 44.19
N ALA A 5 -63.25 6.85 43.35
CA ALA A 5 -62.93 6.24 42.05
C ALA A 5 -61.36 6.24 41.95
N SER A 6 -60.78 5.34 41.14
CA SER A 6 -59.43 5.49 40.52
C SER A 6 -59.52 6.52 39.38
N PRO A 7 -58.45 7.00 38.66
CA PRO A 7 -57.16 6.36 38.35
C PRO A 7 -55.96 7.33 38.15
N GLY A 8 -54.83 6.85 37.59
CA GLY A 8 -54.09 7.67 36.61
C GLY A 8 -52.58 7.75 36.76
N SER A 9 -51.90 7.33 35.70
CA SER A 9 -50.46 7.30 35.42
C SER A 9 -49.92 8.61 34.82
N LYS A 10 -48.61 8.60 34.48
CA LYS A 10 -47.82 9.49 33.59
C LYS A 10 -47.12 10.67 34.25
N LEU A 11 -46.02 11.21 33.73
CA LEU A 11 -44.99 10.88 32.71
C LEU A 11 -44.17 12.18 32.60
N SER A 12 -42.85 12.06 32.43
CA SER A 12 -41.89 13.07 31.94
C SER A 12 -41.83 14.44 32.63
N ASP A 13 -40.63 14.84 33.04
CA ASP A 13 -40.14 16.18 32.70
C ASP A 13 -38.60 16.16 32.66
N TRP A 14 -38.09 16.30 31.45
CA TRP A 14 -36.72 16.71 31.14
C TRP A 14 -36.80 18.20 30.86
N ASP A 15 -36.29 19.05 31.75
CA ASP A 15 -35.90 20.41 31.36
C ASP A 15 -35.03 21.08 32.44
N SER A 16 -33.72 21.12 32.20
CA SER A 16 -32.85 22.28 32.47
C SER A 16 -31.44 22.03 31.89
N PRO A 17 -30.93 22.92 31.02
CA PRO A 17 -29.62 22.78 30.37
C PRO A 17 -28.48 23.38 31.22
N PRO A 18 -27.22 22.90 31.11
CA PRO A 18 -26.07 23.60 31.65
C PRO A 18 -25.60 24.73 30.70
N PRO A 19 -24.91 25.75 31.24
CA PRO A 19 -24.77 27.07 30.60
C PRO A 19 -23.71 27.08 29.48
N HIS A 20 -23.98 27.94 28.51
CA HIS A 20 -23.04 28.36 27.47
C HIS A 20 -21.75 28.94 28.06
N GLY A 21 -20.63 28.29 27.78
CA GLY A 21 -19.28 28.86 27.85
C GLY A 21 -18.60 28.58 26.51
N LEU A 22 -18.17 29.63 25.83
CA LEU A 22 -17.45 29.59 24.57
C LEU A 22 -16.18 28.74 24.69
N GLU A 23 -15.92 27.86 23.72
CA GLU A 23 -14.65 27.81 22.99
C GLU A 23 -14.88 27.15 21.62
N ALA A 24 -14.54 27.89 20.57
CA ALA A 24 -14.50 27.39 19.20
C ALA A 24 -13.27 26.50 19.04
N GLY A 25 -13.48 25.21 18.81
CA GLY A 25 -12.43 24.23 18.59
C GLY A 25 -12.85 23.20 17.54
N SER A 26 -13.09 23.65 16.32
CA SER A 26 -13.14 22.77 15.16
C SER A 26 -11.75 22.21 14.88
N SER A 27 -11.47 20.97 15.28
CA SER A 27 -10.33 20.22 14.72
C SER A 27 -10.72 18.77 14.54
N LEU A 28 -11.38 18.53 13.40
CA LEU A 28 -11.11 17.45 12.46
C LEU A 28 -10.39 16.24 13.08
N ASP A 29 -11.11 15.13 13.19
CA ASP A 29 -10.50 13.81 13.08
C ASP A 29 -9.48 13.87 11.93
N PRO A 30 -8.23 13.40 12.11
CA PRO A 30 -7.32 13.30 11.00
C PRO A 30 -7.90 12.24 10.07
N ALA A 31 -8.58 12.70 9.01
CA ALA A 31 -8.81 11.90 7.81
C ALA A 31 -7.52 11.12 7.52
N PRO A 32 -7.60 9.83 7.14
CA PRO A 32 -6.41 9.05 6.84
C PRO A 32 -5.61 9.85 5.83
N ARG A 33 -4.42 10.33 6.26
CA ARG A 33 -3.59 11.23 5.46
C ARG A 33 -3.39 10.53 4.12
N SER A 34 -3.99 11.08 3.07
CA SER A 34 -3.58 10.80 1.71
C SER A 34 -2.07 11.02 1.71
N LEU A 35 -1.29 9.94 1.59
CA LEU A 35 0.16 10.05 1.55
C LEU A 35 0.48 10.81 0.28
N SER A 36 0.74 12.11 0.41
CA SER A 36 1.08 13.00 -0.71
C SER A 36 2.47 12.73 -1.29
N CYS A 37 3.15 11.69 -0.82
CA CYS A 37 4.54 11.37 -1.11
C CYS A 37 4.71 9.83 -1.21
N ASN A 38 5.43 9.36 -2.22
CA ASN A 38 5.90 7.97 -2.26
C ASN A 38 6.90 7.75 -1.10
N PRO A 39 6.83 6.61 -0.38
CA PRO A 39 7.81 6.30 0.66
C PRO A 39 9.21 6.18 0.06
N PRO A 40 10.26 6.32 0.89
CA PRO A 40 11.61 6.01 0.45
C PRO A 40 11.71 4.56 -0.04
N PRO A 41 12.56 4.28 -1.05
CA PRO A 41 12.77 2.92 -1.52
C PRO A 41 13.34 2.03 -0.40
N PRO A 42 13.12 0.71 -0.45
CA PRO A 42 13.66 -0.18 0.57
C PRO A 42 15.19 -0.11 0.65
N GLU A 43 15.73 -0.29 1.85
CA GLU A 43 17.18 -0.24 2.10
C GLU A 43 17.93 -1.25 1.22
N THR A 44 18.98 -0.83 0.53
CA THR A 44 19.79 -1.70 -0.35
C THR A 44 21.23 -1.89 0.13
N TRP A 45 21.60 -1.21 1.22
CA TRP A 45 22.95 -1.19 1.77
C TRP A 45 22.87 -0.85 3.26
N ASN A 46 23.60 -1.61 4.09
CA ASN A 46 23.72 -1.37 5.52
C ASN A 46 25.17 -1.67 5.96
N PRO A 47 25.94 -0.70 6.49
CA PRO A 47 27.33 -0.93 6.89
C PRO A 47 27.45 -1.86 8.12
N SER A 48 26.40 -1.95 8.94
CA SER A 48 26.36 -2.82 10.12
C SER A 48 26.02 -4.28 9.77
N ARG A 49 25.52 -4.55 8.56
CA ARG A 49 25.25 -5.91 8.10
C ARG A 49 26.53 -6.51 7.49
N PRO A 50 26.95 -7.71 7.90
CA PRO A 50 28.06 -8.39 7.26
C PRO A 50 27.71 -8.72 5.80
N LYS A 51 28.63 -8.40 4.88
CA LYS A 51 28.49 -8.79 3.47
C LYS A 51 28.68 -10.28 3.32
N ARG A 52 27.81 -10.92 2.53
CA ARG A 52 27.95 -12.33 2.19
C ARG A 52 27.62 -12.58 0.72
N GLN A 53 28.39 -13.49 0.12
CA GLN A 53 28.15 -13.98 -1.23
C GLN A 53 28.21 -15.50 -1.25
N THR A 54 27.22 -16.13 -1.88
CA THR A 54 27.13 -17.60 -2.02
C THR A 54 26.86 -17.97 -3.47
N ASN A 55 27.09 -19.23 -3.84
CA ASN A 55 26.75 -19.74 -5.17
C ASN A 55 25.25 -19.58 -5.47
N GLN A 56 24.37 -19.77 -4.49
CA GLN A 56 22.94 -19.57 -4.64
C GLN A 56 22.58 -18.09 -4.89
N LEU A 57 23.16 -17.15 -4.12
CA LEU A 57 22.94 -15.71 -4.33
C LEU A 57 23.49 -15.26 -5.70
N GLN A 58 24.65 -15.79 -6.11
CA GLN A 58 25.19 -15.54 -7.44
C GLN A 58 24.27 -16.08 -8.54
N TYR A 59 23.67 -17.26 -8.37
CA TYR A 59 22.70 -17.81 -9.31
C TYR A 59 21.44 -16.93 -9.39
N LEU A 60 20.93 -16.49 -8.24
CA LEU A 60 19.77 -15.59 -8.18
C LEU A 60 20.03 -14.28 -8.93
N LEU A 61 21.23 -13.69 -8.80
CA LEU A 61 21.61 -12.48 -9.52
C LEU A 61 21.86 -12.72 -11.03
N LYS A 62 22.75 -13.67 -11.35
CA LYS A 62 23.29 -13.81 -12.72
C LYS A 62 22.34 -14.53 -13.66
N VAL A 63 21.49 -15.40 -13.13
CA VAL A 63 20.56 -16.24 -13.91
C VAL A 63 19.13 -15.80 -13.67
N LEU A 64 18.59 -15.99 -12.47
CA LEU A 64 17.16 -15.80 -12.22
C LEU A 64 16.72 -14.34 -12.47
N LEU A 65 17.36 -13.39 -11.79
CA LEU A 65 17.02 -11.97 -11.92
C LEU A 65 17.26 -11.48 -13.35
N LYS A 66 18.36 -11.89 -13.99
CA LYS A 66 18.66 -11.52 -15.38
C LYS A 66 17.59 -12.03 -16.35
N THR A 67 17.08 -13.25 -16.15
CA THR A 67 15.99 -13.81 -16.95
C THR A 67 14.69 -13.04 -16.73
N LEU A 68 14.31 -12.80 -15.46
CA LEU A 68 13.10 -12.03 -15.13
C LEU A 68 13.18 -10.60 -15.67
N TRP A 69 14.34 -9.94 -15.58
CA TRP A 69 14.54 -8.57 -16.07
C TRP A 69 14.32 -8.43 -17.58
N LYS A 70 14.63 -9.47 -18.35
CA LYS A 70 14.45 -9.48 -19.81
C LYS A 70 13.04 -9.86 -20.24
N HIS A 71 12.21 -10.33 -19.33
CA HIS A 71 10.85 -10.73 -19.65
C HIS A 71 10.03 -9.52 -20.14
N HIS A 72 9.17 -9.71 -21.14
CA HIS A 72 8.40 -8.63 -21.76
C HIS A 72 7.53 -7.85 -20.75
N PHE A 73 7.02 -8.54 -19.73
CA PHE A 73 6.15 -7.95 -18.71
C PHE A 73 6.89 -7.53 -17.43
N SER A 74 8.22 -7.49 -17.45
CA SER A 74 9.01 -7.18 -16.26
C SER A 74 9.04 -5.70 -15.91
N TRP A 75 8.76 -4.81 -16.87
CA TRP A 75 8.92 -3.36 -16.75
C TRP A 75 8.23 -2.73 -15.53
N PRO A 76 7.02 -3.15 -15.08
CA PRO A 76 6.38 -2.54 -13.91
C PRO A 76 7.09 -2.86 -12.59
N PHE A 77 7.92 -3.91 -12.57
CA PHE A 77 8.61 -4.40 -11.38
C PHE A 77 10.07 -3.97 -11.33
N GLN A 78 10.61 -3.29 -12.35
CA GLN A 78 12.03 -2.91 -12.41
C GLN A 78 12.38 -1.73 -11.49
N ALA A 79 11.38 -1.04 -10.94
CA ALA A 79 11.53 0.08 -10.02
C ALA A 79 10.41 0.08 -8.97
N PRO A 80 10.57 0.78 -7.83
CA PRO A 80 9.50 0.98 -6.87
C PRO A 80 8.25 1.58 -7.52
N VAL A 81 7.07 1.17 -7.05
CA VAL A 81 5.78 1.66 -7.57
C VAL A 81 5.62 3.16 -7.30
N ASP A 82 5.57 3.97 -8.34
CA ASP A 82 5.28 5.40 -8.20
C ASP A 82 3.76 5.62 -8.10
N ALA A 83 3.22 5.58 -6.87
CA ALA A 83 1.79 5.71 -6.60
C ALA A 83 1.23 7.06 -7.07
N ILE A 84 2.01 8.14 -6.99
CA ILE A 84 1.61 9.46 -7.45
C ILE A 84 1.47 9.48 -8.97
N LYS A 85 2.52 9.07 -9.68
CA LYS A 85 2.54 9.04 -11.15
C LYS A 85 1.46 8.14 -11.74
N LEU A 86 1.14 7.05 -11.04
CA LEU A 86 0.12 6.09 -11.47
C LEU A 86 -1.31 6.43 -10.98
N GLY A 87 -1.48 7.48 -10.18
CA GLY A 87 -2.78 7.85 -9.62
C GLY A 87 -3.37 6.78 -8.70
N LEU A 88 -2.53 6.15 -7.86
CA LEU A 88 -2.88 5.07 -6.93
C LEU A 88 -2.80 5.56 -5.47
N PRO A 89 -3.71 6.43 -5.01
CA PRO A 89 -3.60 7.12 -3.71
C PRO A 89 -3.63 6.18 -2.50
N ASP A 90 -4.17 4.98 -2.66
CA ASP A 90 -4.31 3.95 -1.63
C ASP A 90 -3.21 2.90 -1.65
N TYR A 91 -2.29 2.92 -2.62
CA TYR A 91 -1.31 1.85 -2.83
C TYR A 91 -0.48 1.57 -1.57
N TYR A 92 0.18 2.59 -1.02
CA TYR A 92 0.99 2.46 0.19
C TYR A 92 0.17 2.42 1.49
N GLN A 93 -1.12 2.70 1.41
CA GLN A 93 -2.05 2.42 2.50
C GLN A 93 -2.41 0.92 2.57
N ILE A 94 -2.42 0.22 1.44
CA ILE A 94 -2.71 -1.22 1.37
C ILE A 94 -1.40 -2.02 1.48
N ILE A 95 -0.38 -1.66 0.71
CA ILE A 95 0.91 -2.34 0.63
C ILE A 95 1.88 -1.75 1.65
N LYS A 96 2.14 -2.53 2.71
CA LYS A 96 2.96 -2.10 3.86
C LYS A 96 4.44 -2.36 3.70
N VAL A 97 4.82 -3.38 2.93
CA VAL A 97 6.22 -3.75 2.69
C VAL A 97 6.46 -3.72 1.18
N PRO A 98 6.71 -2.55 0.57
CA PRO A 98 6.94 -2.47 -0.86
C PRO A 98 8.25 -3.15 -1.25
N MET A 99 8.26 -3.78 -2.44
CA MET A 99 9.43 -4.45 -2.99
C MET A 99 9.37 -4.45 -4.52
N ASP A 100 10.54 -4.41 -5.15
CA ASP A 100 10.71 -4.36 -6.61
C ASP A 100 12.04 -5.02 -7.03
N MET A 101 12.14 -5.45 -8.29
CA MET A 101 13.34 -6.09 -8.83
C MET A 101 14.55 -5.15 -8.86
N GLY A 102 14.35 -3.84 -9.01
CA GLY A 102 15.45 -2.86 -8.97
C GLY A 102 16.12 -2.82 -7.60
N THR A 103 15.33 -2.86 -6.54
CA THR A 103 15.80 -3.00 -5.15
C THR A 103 16.48 -4.35 -4.92
N ILE A 104 15.85 -5.46 -5.33
CA ILE A 104 16.44 -6.81 -5.19
C ILE A 104 17.78 -6.90 -5.92
N LYS A 105 17.86 -6.34 -7.14
CA LYS A 105 19.09 -6.23 -7.92
C LYS A 105 20.21 -5.56 -7.13
N LYS A 106 19.94 -4.36 -6.60
CA LYS A 106 20.91 -3.60 -5.80
C LYS A 106 21.32 -4.35 -4.54
N ARG A 107 20.38 -5.01 -3.84
CA ARG A 107 20.69 -5.84 -2.66
C ARG A 107 21.63 -7.00 -2.99
N LEU A 108 21.40 -7.71 -4.10
CA LEU A 108 22.29 -8.78 -4.57
C LEU A 108 23.68 -8.24 -4.95
N GLU A 109 23.75 -7.12 -5.68
CA GLU A 109 25.01 -6.48 -6.09
C GLU A 109 25.81 -5.97 -4.87
N ASN A 110 25.13 -5.46 -3.85
CA ASN A 110 25.74 -4.96 -2.62
C ASN A 110 26.07 -6.05 -1.60
N SER A 111 25.80 -7.33 -1.90
CA SER A 111 25.95 -8.46 -0.97
C SER A 111 25.17 -8.26 0.34
N TYR A 112 23.96 -7.69 0.23
CA TYR A 112 23.07 -7.34 1.34
C TYR A 112 22.43 -8.57 2.00
N TYR A 113 22.12 -9.60 1.20
CA TYR A 113 21.46 -10.81 1.66
C TYR A 113 22.45 -11.76 2.34
N TRP A 114 22.03 -12.35 3.45
CA TRP A 114 22.82 -13.35 4.16
C TRP A 114 22.67 -14.74 3.54
N ASN A 115 21.51 -15.07 2.98
CA ASN A 115 21.23 -16.35 2.33
C ASN A 115 20.22 -16.18 1.18
N ALA A 116 20.02 -17.24 0.40
CA ALA A 116 19.13 -17.22 -0.76
C ALA A 116 17.66 -17.02 -0.37
N GLN A 117 17.24 -17.53 0.78
CA GLN A 117 15.87 -17.46 1.27
C GLN A 117 15.44 -16.01 1.53
N GLU A 118 16.32 -15.15 2.04
CA GLU A 118 16.02 -13.71 2.17
C GLU A 118 15.72 -13.06 0.81
N CYS A 119 16.50 -13.40 -0.22
CA CYS A 119 16.28 -12.88 -1.58
C CYS A 119 14.98 -13.44 -2.19
N ILE A 120 14.70 -14.72 -2.00
CA ILE A 120 13.45 -15.36 -2.47
C ILE A 120 12.24 -14.75 -1.77
N GLN A 121 12.35 -14.41 -0.48
CA GLN A 121 11.29 -13.77 0.28
C GLN A 121 10.95 -12.37 -0.28
N ASP A 122 11.94 -11.62 -0.74
CA ASP A 122 11.69 -10.33 -1.39
C ASP A 122 10.97 -10.50 -2.75
N PHE A 123 11.34 -11.52 -3.54
CA PHE A 123 10.59 -11.84 -4.77
C PHE A 123 9.14 -12.23 -4.46
N ASN A 124 8.91 -13.08 -3.46
CA ASN A 124 7.56 -13.45 -3.02
C ASN A 124 6.78 -12.22 -2.56
N THR A 125 7.39 -11.34 -1.77
CA THR A 125 6.78 -10.08 -1.31
C THR A 125 6.37 -9.21 -2.48
N MET A 126 7.25 -9.03 -3.48
CA MET A 126 6.95 -8.27 -4.69
C MET A 126 5.73 -8.82 -5.44
N PHE A 127 5.66 -10.14 -5.65
CA PHE A 127 4.52 -10.76 -6.32
C PHE A 127 3.25 -10.71 -5.47
N THR A 128 3.32 -11.05 -4.19
CA THR A 128 2.19 -10.97 -3.24
C THR A 128 1.60 -9.57 -3.17
N ASN A 129 2.42 -8.52 -3.15
CA ASN A 129 1.94 -7.14 -3.19
C ASN A 129 1.15 -6.84 -4.47
N CYS A 130 1.62 -7.35 -5.61
CA CYS A 130 0.93 -7.23 -6.88
C CYS A 130 -0.45 -7.92 -6.85
N TYR A 131 -0.53 -9.15 -6.31
CA TYR A 131 -1.79 -9.88 -6.16
C TYR A 131 -2.76 -9.16 -5.22
N ILE A 132 -2.30 -8.73 -4.06
CA ILE A 132 -3.11 -8.06 -3.04
C ILE A 132 -3.69 -6.75 -3.58
N TYR A 133 -2.86 -5.88 -4.14
CA TYR A 133 -3.32 -4.55 -4.55
C TYR A 133 -4.27 -4.62 -5.75
N ASN A 134 -3.96 -5.47 -6.73
CA ASN A 134 -4.77 -5.58 -7.94
C ASN A 134 -6.02 -6.45 -7.76
N LYS A 135 -6.25 -7.03 -6.56
CA LYS A 135 -7.40 -7.89 -6.23
C LYS A 135 -7.65 -8.96 -7.29
N MET A 136 -6.58 -9.54 -7.83
CA MET A 136 -6.68 -10.49 -8.92
C MET A 136 -7.12 -11.84 -8.34
N PRO A 137 -8.20 -12.47 -8.85
CA PRO A 137 -8.34 -13.92 -8.76
C PRO A 137 -7.08 -14.54 -9.36
N GLN A 138 -6.67 -15.71 -8.86
CA GLN A 138 -5.34 -16.31 -9.04
C GLN A 138 -4.93 -16.58 -10.51
N GLU A 139 -5.78 -16.27 -11.51
CA GLU A 139 -5.60 -16.58 -12.93
C GLU A 139 -5.22 -15.41 -13.86
N GLU A 140 -5.24 -14.13 -13.44
CA GLU A 140 -5.01 -13.03 -14.41
C GLU A 140 -4.11 -11.88 -13.90
N THR A 141 -2.79 -12.11 -13.87
CA THR A 141 -1.77 -11.10 -13.50
C THR A 141 -1.32 -10.14 -14.60
N GLU A 142 -1.51 -10.49 -15.87
CA GLU A 142 -0.83 -9.81 -16.99
C GLU A 142 -1.55 -8.53 -17.45
N ILE A 143 -2.87 -8.44 -17.26
CA ILE A 143 -3.71 -7.39 -17.88
C ILE A 143 -3.87 -6.15 -16.97
N ALA A 144 -3.75 -6.30 -15.64
CA ALA A 144 -4.14 -5.24 -14.70
C ALA A 144 -3.17 -4.04 -14.70
N MET A 145 -1.86 -4.27 -14.73
CA MET A 145 -0.84 -3.20 -14.69
C MET A 145 -0.86 -2.34 -15.96
N VAL A 146 -1.11 -2.95 -17.13
CA VAL A 146 -1.22 -2.26 -18.43
C VAL A 146 -2.52 -1.46 -18.52
N THR A 147 -3.62 -2.00 -17.98
CA THR A 147 -4.95 -1.38 -18.11
C THR A 147 -5.18 -0.24 -17.11
N LYS A 148 -4.56 -0.28 -15.92
CA LYS A 148 -4.71 0.80 -14.92
C LYS A 148 -3.89 2.05 -15.28
N GLY A 149 -2.76 1.90 -15.98
CA GLY A 149 -1.93 3.02 -16.48
C GLY A 149 -2.50 3.80 -17.68
N ARG A 150 -3.46 3.23 -18.44
CA ARG A 150 -4.06 3.92 -19.61
C ARG A 150 -5.27 4.80 -19.28
N ARG A 151 -5.85 4.69 -18.08
CA ARG A 151 -6.98 5.54 -17.67
C ARG A 151 -6.57 6.90 -17.07
N ALA A 152 -5.30 7.11 -16.77
CA ALA A 152 -4.80 8.40 -16.28
C ALA A 152 -4.34 9.36 -17.40
N GLY A 153 -4.19 8.89 -18.65
CA GLY A 153 -3.59 9.67 -19.75
C GLY A 153 -4.54 10.13 -20.87
N GLN A 154 -5.85 9.87 -20.79
CA GLN A 154 -6.83 10.26 -21.82
C GLN A 154 -8.00 11.04 -21.22
N ARG A 155 -7.70 12.18 -20.59
CA ARG A 155 -8.68 13.25 -20.33
C ARG A 155 -8.09 14.63 -20.57
N GLU A 156 -7.25 14.78 -21.59
CA GLU A 156 -6.92 16.09 -22.16
C GLU A 156 -6.38 15.91 -23.59
N ALA A 157 -7.29 15.82 -24.57
CA ALA A 157 -7.00 16.10 -25.97
C ALA A 157 -8.32 16.31 -26.73
N GLY A 158 -8.66 17.57 -26.98
CA GLY A 158 -9.48 18.07 -28.10
C GLY A 158 -10.97 17.69 -28.08
N MET A 159 -11.80 18.45 -27.38
CA MET A 159 -12.66 19.45 -28.03
C MET A 159 -11.94 20.33 -29.06
N VAL A 160 -12.14 20.03 -30.35
CA VAL A 160 -12.48 20.93 -31.48
C VAL A 160 -12.86 20.09 -32.69
#